data_AF-U4R106-F1
#
_entry.id   AF-U4R106-F1
#
_cell.length_a   1.000
_cell.length_b   1.000
_cell.length_c   1.000
_cell.angle_alpha   90.00
_cell.angle_beta   90.00
_cell.angle_gamma   90.00
#
_symmetry.space_group_name_H-M   'P 1'
#
loop_
_entity.id
_entity.type
_entity.pdbx_description
1 polymer ?
#
loop_
_entity_poly.entity_id
_entity_poly.type
_entity_poly.pdbx_seq_one_letter_code
_entity_poly.pdbx_strand_id
1 'polypeptide(L)'
;MGKALDIDLYKNGFDYKNVDCIQSPIAAATGYFNHDNYFYYCFLHSIAGAYENYSQYDPSDYSSKILCKMGLKLKKIDCRGCTPEDVISMAAEEILFGRPVIMVVKYNSLFYNVYYKNMGFKLNHGLLVNEFNESNKTFCIKDQLYKDILDTYKSAFFPLHITFDMLKEIWEHSNNQFRRELVSCADSIYSIYQNEEVNLDTNKAISIALSMMDDKNELISLIENYNGTKDFDNNIVFNRLRFHGCLEPIFHILYEQCINKSLDLARLQETKKKVENIRSKVINALGKASRRCETISKERKDDLCKMVAEGDEILLNLMKTLVVCEPEKKLSNYYIDITEHYNNQAFEDILRDDSRADITGEGTHYIFQNLVVNEEWKKGDFCFNYSYLPAQPDNISCNAQVICIPEINAQYLSILGCSEFGSYNEKIVIEYSDGSKRVITVDFSDFFQPPIYGEKAYWTGAAAERRNGRTRYHSFNARLFAKRYRIEPGCVVKIHLPKRRNIHIFALTLTDEVVL
;
A
#
# COMPACT_ATOMS: atom_id res chain seq x y z
N MET A 1 23.05 10.01 -6.41
CA MET A 1 21.63 10.34 -6.17
C MET A 1 20.88 9.03 -5.97
N GLY A 2 19.98 8.91 -5.00
CA GLY A 2 19.27 7.65 -4.78
C GLY A 2 17.86 7.92 -4.28
N LYS A 3 16.97 6.95 -4.47
CA LYS A 3 15.59 7.04 -3.99
C LYS A 3 15.14 5.68 -3.51
N ALA A 4 14.66 5.65 -2.27
CA ALA A 4 13.89 4.54 -1.72
C ALA A 4 12.41 4.89 -1.83
N LEU A 5 11.61 3.96 -2.33
CA LEU A 5 10.15 4.04 -2.30
C LEU A 5 9.68 3.35 -1.02
N ASP A 6 8.97 4.10 -0.19
CA ASP A 6 8.53 3.71 1.14
C ASP A 6 7.34 2.74 1.06
N ILE A 7 7.65 1.52 0.64
CA ILE A 7 6.71 0.40 0.60
C ILE A 7 6.87 -0.35 1.92
N ASP A 8 5.78 -0.81 2.56
CA ASP A 8 5.90 -1.58 3.80
C ASP A 8 6.35 -3.02 3.53
N LEU A 9 6.69 -3.77 4.58
CA LEU A 9 6.90 -5.21 4.54
C LEU A 9 5.62 -6.01 4.84
N TYR A 10 4.54 -5.32 5.24
CA TYR A 10 3.22 -5.84 5.53
C TYR A 10 3.28 -6.99 6.54
N LYS A 11 3.50 -6.66 7.81
CA LYS A 11 3.56 -7.62 8.94
C LYS A 11 2.29 -8.48 9.07
N ASN A 12 1.15 -7.94 8.65
CA ASN A 12 -0.14 -8.64 8.61
C ASN A 12 -0.59 -8.94 7.18
N GLY A 13 0.34 -8.93 6.22
CA GLY A 13 0.05 -9.20 4.82
C GLY A 13 -0.08 -10.68 4.50
N PHE A 14 -0.34 -10.95 3.23
CA PHE A 14 -0.70 -12.26 2.71
C PHE A 14 0.52 -12.97 2.07
N ASP A 15 0.60 -14.29 2.22
CA ASP A 15 1.64 -15.12 1.60
C ASP A 15 1.17 -15.74 0.27
N TYR A 16 2.04 -16.55 -0.34
CA TYR A 16 1.80 -17.21 -1.63
C TYR A 16 0.61 -18.19 -1.63
N LYS A 17 0.08 -18.55 -0.45
CA LYS A 17 -1.12 -19.41 -0.33
C LYS A 17 -2.40 -18.61 -0.42
N ASN A 18 -2.32 -17.29 -0.29
CA ASN A 18 -3.45 -16.37 -0.26
C ASN A 18 -3.51 -15.48 -1.51
N VAL A 19 -2.36 -15.01 -1.99
CA VAL A 19 -2.20 -14.19 -3.21
C VAL A 19 -1.00 -14.71 -3.99
N ASP A 20 -1.09 -14.84 -5.33
CA ASP A 20 0.03 -15.40 -6.10
C ASP A 20 1.26 -14.47 -6.12
N CYS A 21 2.40 -15.07 -6.47
CA CYS A 21 3.70 -14.40 -6.44
C CYS A 21 3.87 -13.30 -7.51
N ILE A 22 2.97 -13.14 -8.47
CA ILE A 22 2.99 -12.02 -9.43
C ILE A 22 2.11 -10.89 -8.91
N GLN A 23 0.92 -11.21 -8.40
CA GLN A 23 -0.08 -10.24 -7.95
C GLN A 23 0.28 -9.62 -6.61
N SER A 24 0.98 -10.34 -5.73
CA SER A 24 1.38 -9.81 -4.44
C SER A 24 2.40 -8.66 -4.54
N PRO A 25 3.48 -8.73 -5.35
CA PRO A 25 4.34 -7.57 -5.63
C PRO A 25 3.59 -6.36 -6.21
N ILE A 26 2.59 -6.61 -7.06
CA ILE A 26 1.73 -5.54 -7.61
C ILE A 26 0.93 -4.89 -6.48
N ALA A 27 0.32 -5.67 -5.59
CA ALA A 27 -0.36 -5.18 -4.40
C ALA A 27 0.58 -4.37 -3.50
N ALA A 28 1.80 -4.85 -3.26
CA ALA A 28 2.77 -4.14 -2.43
C ALA A 28 3.14 -2.78 -3.04
N ALA A 29 3.25 -2.72 -4.36
CA ALA A 29 3.52 -1.49 -5.09
C ALA A 29 2.35 -0.49 -5.04
N THR A 30 1.08 -0.93 -5.02
CA THR A 30 -0.06 -0.01 -4.82
C THR A 30 -0.01 0.66 -3.45
N GLY A 31 0.51 -0.05 -2.45
CA GLY A 31 0.65 0.44 -1.09
C GLY A 31 1.65 1.60 -0.92
N TYR A 32 2.52 1.85 -1.92
CA TYR A 32 3.36 3.04 -1.98
C TYR A 32 2.53 4.34 -1.98
N PHE A 33 1.38 4.33 -2.65
CA PHE A 33 0.53 5.51 -2.80
C PHE A 33 -0.40 5.70 -1.61
N ASN A 34 -0.86 4.60 -1.02
CA ASN A 34 -1.60 4.56 0.23
C ASN A 34 -1.44 3.16 0.82
N HIS A 35 -0.97 3.04 2.05
CA HIS A 35 -0.73 1.75 2.72
C HIS A 35 -1.88 0.74 2.57
N ASP A 36 -3.13 1.21 2.70
CA ASP A 36 -4.32 0.35 2.67
C ASP A 36 -4.61 -0.21 1.27
N ASN A 37 -4.08 0.42 0.21
CA ASN A 37 -4.22 -0.07 -1.16
C ASN A 37 -3.62 -1.48 -1.34
N TYR A 38 -2.65 -1.88 -0.53
CA TYR A 38 -2.17 -3.26 -0.52
C TYR A 38 -3.30 -4.24 -0.20
N PHE A 39 -4.00 -4.01 0.92
CA PHE A 39 -5.09 -4.87 1.38
C PHE A 39 -6.29 -4.81 0.43
N TYR A 40 -6.64 -3.61 -0.05
CA TYR A 40 -7.72 -3.45 -1.02
C TYR A 40 -7.41 -4.14 -2.35
N TYR A 41 -6.17 -4.06 -2.85
CA TYR A 41 -5.81 -4.78 -4.07
C TYR A 41 -5.90 -6.29 -3.87
N CYS A 42 -5.33 -6.83 -2.79
CA CYS A 42 -5.41 -8.27 -2.48
C CYS A 42 -6.87 -8.75 -2.36
N PHE A 43 -7.73 -7.94 -1.75
CA PHE A 43 -9.16 -8.19 -1.64
C PHE A 43 -9.86 -8.25 -3.01
N LEU A 44 -9.69 -7.19 -3.82
CA LEU A 44 -10.30 -7.11 -5.14
C LEU A 44 -9.77 -8.18 -6.10
N HIS A 45 -8.47 -8.48 -6.03
CA HIS A 45 -7.86 -9.58 -6.75
C HIS A 45 -8.46 -10.94 -6.36
N SER A 46 -8.69 -11.16 -5.06
CA SER A 46 -9.26 -12.41 -4.54
C SER A 46 -10.69 -12.64 -5.04
N ILE A 47 -11.47 -11.56 -5.16
CA ILE A 47 -12.81 -11.61 -5.76
C ILE A 47 -12.71 -11.85 -7.26
N ALA A 48 -12.01 -10.99 -8.00
CA ALA A 48 -11.88 -11.08 -9.46
C ALA A 48 -11.33 -12.45 -9.92
N GLY A 49 -10.32 -12.98 -9.22
CA GLY A 49 -9.69 -14.25 -9.54
C GLY A 49 -10.58 -15.49 -9.37
N ALA A 50 -11.70 -15.37 -8.68
CA ALA A 50 -12.72 -16.43 -8.58
C ALA A 50 -13.64 -16.49 -9.82
N TYR A 51 -13.74 -15.39 -10.58
CA TYR A 51 -14.59 -15.27 -11.78
C TYR A 51 -13.78 -15.28 -13.07
N GLU A 52 -12.49 -14.92 -13.01
CA GLU A 52 -11.62 -14.86 -14.17
C GLU A 52 -10.27 -15.55 -13.96
N ASN A 53 -9.84 -16.34 -14.96
CA ASN A 53 -8.57 -17.02 -14.94
C ASN A 53 -7.42 -16.10 -15.34
N TYR A 54 -6.88 -15.41 -14.36
CA TYR A 54 -5.81 -14.44 -14.59
C TYR A 54 -4.47 -15.05 -15.04
N SER A 55 -4.26 -16.37 -14.97
CA SER A 55 -2.99 -16.97 -15.42
C SER A 55 -2.79 -16.92 -16.94
N GLN A 56 -3.84 -16.58 -17.70
CA GLN A 56 -3.80 -16.53 -19.16
C GLN A 56 -3.44 -15.15 -19.70
N TYR A 57 -3.35 -14.13 -18.83
CA TYR A 57 -3.20 -12.74 -19.22
C TYR A 57 -1.79 -12.24 -18.94
N ASP A 58 -1.38 -11.20 -19.69
CA ASP A 58 -0.27 -10.37 -19.25
C ASP A 58 -0.63 -9.71 -17.90
N PRO A 59 0.32 -9.58 -16.96
CA PRO A 59 0.05 -8.95 -15.67
C PRO A 59 -0.60 -7.58 -15.77
N SER A 60 -0.23 -6.76 -16.76
CA SER A 60 -0.80 -5.42 -16.96
C SER A 60 -2.24 -5.46 -17.44
N ASP A 61 -2.61 -6.39 -18.31
CA ASP A 61 -3.96 -6.52 -18.86
C ASP A 61 -4.96 -6.91 -17.77
N TYR A 62 -4.63 -7.93 -16.98
CA TYR A 62 -5.50 -8.36 -15.88
C TYR A 62 -5.55 -7.34 -14.75
N SER A 63 -4.40 -6.88 -14.27
CA SER A 63 -4.33 -5.97 -13.11
C SER A 63 -5.01 -4.62 -13.40
N SER A 64 -5.04 -4.19 -14.67
CA SER A 64 -5.74 -2.96 -15.07
C SER A 64 -7.23 -2.98 -14.74
N LYS A 65 -7.88 -4.16 -14.68
CA LYS A 65 -9.30 -4.30 -14.30
C LYS A 65 -9.58 -3.92 -12.84
N ILE A 66 -8.55 -3.99 -12.00
CA ILE A 66 -8.59 -3.67 -10.57
C ILE A 66 -8.01 -2.27 -10.35
N LEU A 67 -6.78 -2.03 -10.85
CA LEU A 67 -6.02 -0.81 -10.60
C LEU A 67 -6.75 0.44 -11.08
N CYS A 68 -7.46 0.39 -12.22
CA CYS A 68 -8.18 1.56 -12.72
C CYS A 68 -9.26 2.04 -11.73
N LYS A 69 -9.91 1.12 -11.01
CA LYS A 69 -10.90 1.43 -9.99
C LYS A 69 -10.29 2.02 -8.71
N MET A 70 -8.97 1.96 -8.59
CA MET A 70 -8.16 2.51 -7.49
C MET A 70 -7.40 3.79 -7.91
N GLY A 71 -7.63 4.31 -9.12
CA GLY A 71 -6.89 5.46 -9.67
C GLY A 71 -5.45 5.15 -10.09
N LEU A 72 -5.09 3.87 -10.18
CA LEU A 72 -3.75 3.38 -10.47
C LEU A 72 -3.68 2.71 -11.85
N LYS A 73 -2.47 2.51 -12.34
CA LYS A 73 -2.20 1.76 -13.58
C LYS A 73 -0.88 1.01 -13.49
N LEU A 74 -0.89 -0.25 -13.88
CA LEU A 74 0.33 -1.02 -14.15
C LEU A 74 0.71 -0.83 -15.62
N LYS A 75 1.72 0.01 -15.87
CA LYS A 75 2.22 0.27 -17.22
C LYS A 75 3.27 -0.79 -17.56
N LYS A 76 3.01 -1.55 -18.63
CA LYS A 76 4.02 -2.38 -19.28
C LYS A 76 4.98 -1.50 -20.07
N ILE A 77 6.27 -1.67 -19.83
CA ILE A 77 7.36 -0.98 -20.51
C ILE A 77 8.00 -2.00 -21.43
N ASP A 78 7.91 -1.75 -22.73
CA ASP A 78 8.50 -2.60 -23.78
C ASP A 78 10.02 -2.36 -23.85
N CYS A 79 10.79 -3.42 -23.67
CA CYS A 79 12.23 -3.42 -23.68
C CYS A 79 12.81 -4.14 -24.90
N ARG A 80 11.99 -4.42 -25.93
CA ARG A 80 12.48 -5.04 -27.16
C ARG A 80 13.52 -4.16 -27.85
N GLY A 81 14.68 -4.75 -28.13
CA GLY A 81 15.81 -4.05 -28.76
C GLY A 81 16.72 -3.29 -27.79
N CYS A 82 16.37 -3.21 -26.50
CA CYS A 82 17.24 -2.66 -25.46
C CYS A 82 18.33 -3.68 -25.06
N THR A 83 19.50 -3.18 -24.68
CA THR A 83 20.50 -4.01 -23.99
C THR A 83 20.06 -4.28 -22.54
N PRO A 84 20.52 -5.36 -21.88
CA PRO A 84 20.23 -5.58 -20.47
C PRO A 84 20.59 -4.36 -19.59
N GLU A 85 21.70 -3.69 -19.89
CA GLU A 85 22.12 -2.45 -19.22
C GLU A 85 21.10 -1.32 -19.37
N ASP A 86 20.53 -1.13 -20.56
CA ASP A 86 19.50 -0.13 -20.80
C ASP A 86 18.26 -0.43 -19.95
N VAL A 87 17.85 -1.69 -19.88
CA VAL A 87 16.65 -2.09 -19.13
C VAL A 87 16.80 -1.84 -17.63
N ILE A 88 17.95 -2.18 -17.05
CA ILE A 88 18.18 -1.91 -15.63
C ILE A 88 18.30 -0.40 -15.37
N SER A 89 18.82 0.37 -16.33
CA SER A 89 18.84 1.83 -16.25
C SER A 89 17.43 2.44 -16.31
N MET A 90 16.54 1.90 -17.15
CA MET A 90 15.12 2.27 -17.18
C MET A 90 14.42 1.96 -15.85
N ALA A 91 14.73 0.81 -15.23
CA ALA A 91 14.20 0.49 -13.91
C ALA A 91 14.69 1.50 -12.84
N ALA A 92 15.98 1.87 -12.86
CA ALA A 92 16.50 2.93 -11.98
C ALA A 92 15.79 4.27 -12.20
N GLU A 93 15.56 4.65 -13.45
CA GLU A 93 14.86 5.88 -13.81
C GLU A 93 13.43 5.92 -13.25
N GLU A 94 12.66 4.85 -13.42
CA GLU A 94 11.31 4.73 -12.85
C GLU A 94 11.32 4.91 -11.32
N ILE A 95 12.28 4.28 -10.62
CA ILE A 95 12.43 4.43 -9.16
C ILE A 95 12.75 5.87 -8.77
N LEU A 96 13.68 6.52 -9.47
CA LEU A 96 14.03 7.94 -9.23
C LEU A 96 12.82 8.86 -9.43
N PHE A 97 11.95 8.54 -10.39
CA PHE A 97 10.69 9.25 -10.58
C PHE A 97 9.59 8.91 -9.57
N GLY A 98 9.82 8.01 -8.61
CA GLY A 98 8.80 7.65 -7.62
C GLY A 98 7.83 6.61 -8.11
N ARG A 99 8.22 5.74 -9.06
CA ARG A 99 7.34 4.73 -9.63
C ARG A 99 7.87 3.33 -9.30
N PRO A 100 7.17 2.56 -8.46
CA PRO A 100 7.59 1.20 -8.13
C PRO A 100 7.66 0.32 -9.38
N VAL A 101 8.70 -0.50 -9.48
CA VAL A 101 8.92 -1.37 -10.64
C VAL A 101 8.66 -2.82 -10.26
N ILE A 102 7.92 -3.53 -11.10
CA ILE A 102 7.68 -4.98 -11.01
C ILE A 102 8.38 -5.66 -12.17
N MET A 103 9.17 -6.69 -11.88
CA MET A 103 9.82 -7.54 -12.87
C MET A 103 9.25 -8.95 -12.74
N VAL A 104 8.69 -9.49 -13.82
CA VAL A 104 8.37 -10.92 -13.88
C VAL A 104 9.64 -11.65 -14.27
N VAL A 105 10.04 -12.61 -13.46
CA VAL A 105 11.32 -13.33 -13.57
C VAL A 105 11.08 -14.83 -13.45
N LYS A 106 12.09 -15.64 -13.76
CA LYS A 106 12.06 -17.08 -13.52
C LYS A 106 12.68 -17.39 -12.16
N TYR A 107 12.08 -18.30 -11.40
CA TYR A 107 12.62 -18.71 -10.11
C TYR A 107 14.06 -19.22 -10.19
N ASN A 108 14.40 -19.98 -11.23
CA ASN A 108 15.76 -20.48 -11.45
C ASN A 108 16.78 -19.39 -11.84
N SER A 109 16.36 -18.15 -12.02
CA SER A 109 17.22 -16.99 -12.28
C SER A 109 17.55 -16.21 -11.01
N LEU A 110 16.91 -16.50 -9.87
CA LEU A 110 17.14 -15.83 -8.60
C LEU A 110 18.28 -16.51 -7.83
N PHE A 111 19.44 -15.86 -7.73
CA PHE A 111 20.65 -16.45 -7.13
C PHE A 111 20.51 -16.86 -5.66
N TYR A 112 19.54 -16.28 -4.94
CA TYR A 112 19.24 -16.55 -3.54
C TYR A 112 18.15 -17.62 -3.35
N ASN A 113 17.64 -18.21 -4.43
CA ASN A 113 16.58 -19.22 -4.40
C ASN A 113 17.17 -20.63 -4.48
N VAL A 114 16.54 -21.60 -3.79
CA VAL A 114 16.95 -23.02 -3.81
C VAL A 114 16.91 -23.65 -5.21
N TYR A 115 16.14 -23.10 -6.14
CA TYR A 115 16.02 -23.54 -7.52
C TYR A 115 16.99 -22.83 -8.48
N TYR A 116 17.90 -21.98 -7.98
CA TYR A 116 18.84 -21.25 -8.82
C TYR A 116 19.62 -22.19 -9.75
N LYS A 117 19.65 -21.86 -11.06
CA LYS A 117 20.26 -22.67 -12.13
C LYS A 117 19.66 -24.07 -12.31
N ASN A 118 18.56 -24.41 -11.63
CA ASN A 118 17.82 -25.64 -11.89
C ASN A 118 16.93 -25.47 -13.13
N MET A 119 17.42 -25.93 -14.27
CA MET A 119 16.68 -25.85 -15.55
C MET A 119 15.40 -26.71 -15.58
N GLY A 120 15.22 -27.62 -14.63
CA GLY A 120 13.97 -28.37 -14.45
C GLY A 120 12.87 -27.56 -13.76
N PHE A 121 13.20 -26.43 -13.13
CA PHE A 121 12.24 -25.58 -12.41
C PHE A 121 12.11 -24.21 -13.07
N LYS A 122 11.07 -24.00 -13.87
CA LYS A 122 10.90 -22.80 -14.72
C LYS A 122 9.66 -21.96 -14.41
N LEU A 123 9.17 -22.02 -13.18
CA LEU A 123 8.00 -21.23 -12.78
C LEU A 123 8.32 -19.73 -12.76
N ASN A 124 7.31 -18.92 -13.07
CA ASN A 124 7.38 -17.46 -13.06
C ASN A 124 7.25 -16.94 -11.63
N HIS A 125 7.84 -15.79 -11.37
CA HIS A 125 7.82 -15.09 -10.08
C HIS A 125 7.77 -13.58 -10.30
N GLY A 126 7.06 -12.85 -9.43
CA GLY A 126 7.08 -11.39 -9.44
C GLY A 126 8.10 -10.85 -8.45
N LEU A 127 8.91 -9.89 -8.90
CA LEU A 127 9.91 -9.22 -8.09
C LEU A 127 9.58 -7.73 -8.02
N LEU A 128 9.48 -7.17 -6.82
CA LEU A 128 9.29 -5.73 -6.62
C LEU A 128 10.65 -5.06 -6.43
N VAL A 129 10.99 -4.10 -7.29
CA VAL A 129 12.13 -3.20 -7.12
C VAL A 129 11.61 -1.90 -6.54
N ASN A 130 12.18 -1.46 -5.41
CA ASN A 130 11.66 -0.29 -4.68
C ASN A 130 12.73 0.74 -4.32
N GLU A 131 14.01 0.47 -4.53
CA GLU A 131 15.07 1.45 -4.25
C GLU A 131 16.17 1.37 -5.30
N PHE A 132 16.76 2.52 -5.62
CA PHE A 132 18.00 2.62 -6.38
C PHE A 132 18.96 3.59 -5.69
N ASN A 133 20.20 3.16 -5.49
CA ASN A 133 21.30 3.95 -4.97
C ASN A 133 22.40 4.06 -6.03
N GLU A 134 22.55 5.24 -6.60
CA GLU A 134 23.54 5.48 -7.65
C GLU A 134 24.99 5.44 -7.14
N SER A 135 25.23 5.81 -5.87
CA SER A 135 26.58 5.96 -5.33
C SER A 135 27.34 4.65 -5.25
N ASN A 136 26.63 3.55 -4.98
CA ASN A 136 27.17 2.19 -4.93
C ASN A 136 26.57 1.27 -6.00
N LYS A 137 25.74 1.81 -6.91
CA LYS A 137 25.06 1.07 -7.99
C LYS A 137 24.30 -0.16 -7.47
N THR A 138 23.48 0.03 -6.44
CA THR A 138 22.64 -1.04 -5.86
C THR A 138 21.15 -0.74 -5.98
N PHE A 139 20.36 -1.81 -6.05
CA PHE A 139 18.91 -1.77 -5.89
C PHE A 139 18.50 -2.44 -4.58
N CYS A 140 17.36 -2.03 -4.01
CA CYS A 140 16.63 -2.86 -3.07
C CYS A 140 15.46 -3.53 -3.80
N ILE A 141 15.32 -4.84 -3.58
CA ILE A 141 14.21 -5.65 -4.04
C ILE A 141 13.41 -6.20 -2.86
N LYS A 142 12.13 -6.42 -3.06
CA LYS A 142 11.23 -7.09 -2.11
C LYS A 142 10.67 -8.36 -2.72
N ASP A 143 10.78 -9.44 -1.96
CA ASP A 143 10.33 -10.78 -2.35
C ASP A 143 9.59 -11.44 -1.17
N GLN A 144 8.77 -12.47 -1.42
CA GLN A 144 7.95 -13.21 -0.47
C GLN A 144 8.52 -14.60 -0.10
N LEU A 145 9.51 -15.09 -0.83
CA LEU A 145 9.88 -16.51 -0.79
C LEU A 145 10.60 -17.00 0.49
N TYR A 146 11.22 -16.12 1.27
CA TYR A 146 12.12 -16.55 2.35
C TYR A 146 11.42 -17.09 3.61
N LYS A 147 10.08 -17.17 3.63
CA LYS A 147 9.32 -17.65 4.80
C LYS A 147 9.63 -19.10 5.17
N ASP A 148 9.96 -19.96 4.19
CA ASP A 148 10.26 -21.38 4.48
C ASP A 148 11.62 -21.59 5.22
N ILE A 149 12.47 -20.57 5.29
CA ILE A 149 13.82 -20.65 5.91
C ILE A 149 13.88 -19.87 7.24
N LEU A 150 13.07 -18.83 7.40
CA LEU A 150 13.04 -17.96 8.59
C LEU A 150 11.59 -17.77 9.07
N ASP A 151 11.05 -18.81 9.70
CA ASP A 151 9.72 -18.85 10.35
C ASP A 151 9.54 -17.78 11.47
N THR A 152 10.58 -16.99 11.75
CA THR A 152 10.64 -15.95 12.76
C THR A 152 10.05 -14.60 12.33
N TYR A 153 9.85 -14.34 11.03
CA TYR A 153 9.35 -13.05 10.55
C TYR A 153 7.92 -13.15 9.98
N LYS A 154 6.97 -12.47 10.64
CA LYS A 154 5.56 -12.40 10.21
C LYS A 154 5.33 -11.59 8.91
N SER A 155 6.31 -10.80 8.47
CA SER A 155 6.22 -9.93 7.28
C SER A 155 5.92 -10.69 5.99
N ALA A 156 5.04 -10.15 5.14
CA ALA A 156 4.73 -10.71 3.83
C ALA A 156 5.90 -10.57 2.83
N PHE A 157 6.77 -9.58 3.03
CA PHE A 157 7.96 -9.36 2.20
C PHE A 157 9.22 -9.24 3.05
N PHE A 158 10.35 -9.55 2.43
CA PHE A 158 11.68 -9.26 2.95
C PHE A 158 12.46 -8.40 1.93
N PRO A 159 13.27 -7.44 2.40
CA PRO A 159 14.13 -6.64 1.54
C PRO A 159 15.46 -7.35 1.28
N LEU A 160 15.99 -7.23 0.06
CA LEU A 160 17.35 -7.63 -0.29
C LEU A 160 18.02 -6.53 -1.12
N HIS A 161 19.21 -6.10 -0.70
CA HIS A 161 20.03 -5.21 -1.51
C HIS A 161 20.88 -6.02 -2.48
N ILE A 162 20.81 -5.70 -3.76
CA ILE A 162 21.52 -6.37 -4.84
C ILE A 162 22.25 -5.34 -5.69
N THR A 163 23.34 -5.75 -6.35
CA THR A 163 24.05 -4.86 -7.26
C THR A 163 23.28 -4.70 -8.58
N PHE A 164 23.60 -3.64 -9.31
CA PHE A 164 23.11 -3.43 -10.67
C PHE A 164 23.32 -4.68 -11.56
N ASP A 165 24.52 -5.27 -11.52
CA ASP A 165 24.85 -6.46 -12.32
C ASP A 165 24.06 -7.70 -11.91
N MET A 166 23.75 -7.87 -10.61
CA MET A 166 22.91 -8.97 -10.16
C MET A 166 21.48 -8.86 -10.67
N LEU A 167 20.89 -7.66 -10.65
CA LEU A 167 19.54 -7.45 -11.21
C LEU A 167 19.52 -7.66 -12.73
N LYS A 168 20.59 -7.22 -13.41
CA LYS A 168 20.81 -7.46 -14.84
C LYS A 168 20.85 -8.95 -15.18
N GLU A 169 21.64 -9.74 -14.43
CA GLU A 169 21.74 -11.19 -14.63
C GLU A 169 20.38 -11.88 -14.42
N ILE A 170 19.63 -11.49 -13.37
CA ILE A 170 18.27 -12.01 -13.12
C ILE A 170 17.36 -11.75 -14.34
N TRP A 171 17.36 -10.52 -14.87
CA TRP A 171 16.53 -10.16 -16.02
C TRP A 171 16.95 -10.91 -17.29
N GLU A 172 18.25 -10.97 -17.58
CA GLU A 172 18.78 -11.61 -18.77
C GLU A 172 18.48 -13.12 -18.79
N HIS A 173 18.76 -13.82 -17.70
CA HIS A 173 18.48 -15.26 -17.57
C HIS A 173 16.98 -15.57 -17.68
N SER A 174 16.13 -14.71 -17.11
CA SER A 174 14.67 -14.87 -17.19
C SER A 174 14.17 -14.65 -18.63
N ASN A 175 14.59 -13.57 -19.29
CA ASN A 175 14.12 -13.23 -20.64
C ASN A 175 14.61 -14.19 -21.71
N ASN A 176 15.81 -14.75 -21.56
CA ASN A 176 16.27 -15.84 -22.42
C ASN A 176 15.34 -17.06 -22.38
N GLN A 177 14.71 -17.33 -21.23
CA GLN A 177 13.71 -18.39 -21.10
C GLN A 177 12.34 -17.94 -21.63
N PHE A 178 11.88 -16.73 -21.29
CA PHE A 178 10.59 -16.21 -21.76
C PHE A 178 10.49 -16.14 -23.28
N ARG A 179 11.55 -15.70 -23.97
CA ARG A 179 11.59 -15.66 -25.44
C ARG A 179 11.44 -17.06 -26.07
N ARG A 180 11.99 -18.10 -25.45
CA ARG A 180 11.85 -19.49 -25.92
C ARG A 180 10.47 -20.06 -25.66
N GLU A 181 9.84 -19.63 -24.58
CA GLU A 181 8.51 -20.07 -24.15
C GLU A 181 7.37 -19.21 -24.74
N LEU A 182 7.70 -18.14 -25.48
CA LEU A 182 6.76 -17.19 -26.07
C LEU A 182 5.80 -16.57 -25.03
N VAL A 183 6.31 -16.29 -23.83
CA VAL A 183 5.51 -15.73 -22.73
C VAL A 183 5.24 -14.24 -22.99
N SER A 184 4.03 -13.78 -22.67
CA SER A 184 3.60 -12.39 -22.86
C SER A 184 4.49 -11.36 -22.15
N CYS A 185 5.11 -11.73 -21.03
CA CYS A 185 5.99 -10.86 -20.25
C CYS A 185 7.45 -10.81 -20.76
N ALA A 186 7.77 -11.46 -21.88
CA ALA A 186 9.10 -11.37 -22.48
C ALA A 186 9.45 -9.91 -22.81
N ASP A 187 10.73 -9.58 -22.62
CA ASP A 187 11.33 -8.29 -22.93
C ASP A 187 10.53 -7.12 -22.33
N SER A 188 10.04 -7.28 -21.09
CA SER A 188 9.19 -6.29 -20.44
C SER A 188 9.57 -6.10 -18.97
N ILE A 189 9.45 -4.85 -18.50
CA ILE A 189 9.32 -4.52 -17.08
C ILE A 189 8.00 -3.79 -16.88
N TYR A 190 7.53 -3.69 -15.65
CA TYR A 190 6.27 -3.04 -15.33
C TYR A 190 6.48 -1.98 -14.27
N SER A 191 5.69 -0.92 -14.31
CA SER A 191 5.79 0.17 -13.34
C SER A 191 4.40 0.67 -12.95
N ILE A 192 4.19 0.96 -11.66
CA ILE A 192 2.91 1.49 -11.17
C ILE A 192 2.90 3.02 -11.27
N TYR A 193 1.83 3.53 -11.88
CA TYR A 193 1.52 4.94 -12.01
C TYR A 193 0.25 5.25 -11.23
N GLN A 194 0.19 6.43 -10.63
CA GLN A 194 -1.05 7.02 -10.15
C GLN A 194 -1.56 7.98 -11.21
N ASN A 195 -2.72 7.67 -11.79
CA ASN A 195 -3.35 8.53 -12.80
C ASN A 195 -4.22 9.59 -12.14
N GLU A 196 -4.92 9.20 -11.08
CA GLU A 196 -5.82 10.04 -10.31
C GLU A 196 -5.74 9.64 -8.83
N GLU A 197 -5.94 10.62 -7.95
CA GLU A 197 -6.01 10.32 -6.53
C GLU A 197 -7.44 9.87 -6.17
N VAL A 198 -7.62 8.57 -5.99
CA VAL A 198 -8.88 7.99 -5.52
C VAL A 198 -8.77 7.75 -4.02
N ASN A 199 -9.62 8.43 -3.25
CA ASN A 199 -9.78 8.12 -1.83
C ASN A 199 -10.60 6.84 -1.66
N LEU A 200 -9.91 5.72 -1.57
CA LEU A 200 -10.51 4.39 -1.39
C LEU A 200 -10.61 4.06 0.10
N ASP A 201 -11.81 3.67 0.52
CA ASP A 201 -12.09 3.13 1.84
C ASP A 201 -12.69 1.72 1.74
N THR A 202 -12.87 1.07 2.88
CA THR A 202 -13.42 -0.28 2.99
C THR A 202 -14.81 -0.41 2.35
N ASN A 203 -15.69 0.59 2.49
CA ASN A 203 -17.04 0.57 1.89
C ASN A 203 -16.95 0.61 0.35
N LYS A 204 -16.13 1.51 -0.20
CA LYS A 204 -15.91 1.63 -1.64
C LYS A 204 -15.25 0.37 -2.20
N ALA A 205 -14.26 -0.21 -1.51
CA ALA A 205 -13.64 -1.46 -1.91
C ALA A 205 -14.67 -2.60 -1.96
N ILE A 206 -15.52 -2.76 -0.95
CA ILE A 206 -16.59 -3.78 -0.95
C ILE A 206 -17.60 -3.50 -2.09
N SER A 207 -17.94 -2.24 -2.34
CA SER A 207 -18.88 -1.87 -3.41
C SER A 207 -18.31 -2.19 -4.80
N ILE A 208 -17.01 -1.94 -5.01
CA ILE A 208 -16.29 -2.35 -6.22
C ILE A 208 -16.29 -3.87 -6.36
N ALA A 209 -16.05 -4.61 -5.27
CA ALA A 209 -16.06 -6.07 -5.28
C ALA A 209 -17.45 -6.64 -5.62
N LEU A 210 -18.53 -6.07 -5.06
CA LEU A 210 -19.89 -6.47 -5.40
C LEU A 210 -20.15 -6.32 -6.90
N SER A 211 -19.64 -5.26 -7.53
CA SER A 211 -19.74 -5.04 -8.98
C SER A 211 -18.92 -6.02 -9.83
N MET A 212 -18.07 -6.85 -9.21
CA MET A 212 -17.26 -7.87 -9.91
C MET A 212 -17.88 -9.27 -9.82
N MET A 213 -18.92 -9.46 -8.99
CA MET A 213 -19.54 -10.76 -8.71
C MET A 213 -20.76 -11.05 -9.60
N ASP A 214 -20.97 -10.29 -10.68
CA ASP A 214 -22.14 -10.43 -11.56
C ASP A 214 -22.04 -11.64 -12.51
N ASP A 215 -20.83 -12.18 -12.71
CA ASP A 215 -20.57 -13.31 -13.58
C ASP A 215 -20.66 -14.67 -12.87
N LYS A 216 -20.67 -15.76 -13.64
CA LYS A 216 -20.63 -17.12 -13.09
C LYS A 216 -19.25 -17.44 -12.54
N ASN A 217 -19.18 -17.88 -11.28
CA ASN A 217 -17.94 -18.32 -10.64
C ASN A 217 -17.23 -19.41 -11.46
N GLU A 218 -15.94 -19.24 -11.74
CA GLU A 218 -15.19 -20.14 -12.63
C GLU A 218 -15.04 -21.54 -12.04
N LEU A 219 -15.10 -21.71 -10.71
CA LEU A 219 -15.10 -23.03 -10.09
C LEU A 219 -16.31 -23.86 -10.54
N ILE A 220 -17.48 -23.23 -10.74
CA ILE A 220 -18.67 -23.90 -11.26
C ILE A 220 -18.41 -24.38 -12.69
N SER A 221 -17.83 -23.52 -13.53
CA SER A 221 -17.43 -23.88 -14.90
C SER A 221 -16.40 -25.02 -14.93
N LEU A 222 -15.46 -25.06 -13.98
CA LEU A 222 -14.49 -26.15 -13.84
C LEU A 222 -15.17 -27.46 -13.45
N ILE A 223 -16.15 -27.45 -12.54
CA ILE A 223 -16.91 -28.65 -12.15
C ILE A 223 -17.71 -29.20 -13.33
N GLU A 224 -18.43 -28.33 -14.05
CA GLU A 224 -19.27 -28.72 -15.18
C GLU A 224 -18.44 -29.37 -16.29
N ASN A 225 -17.31 -28.75 -16.63
CA ASN A 225 -16.43 -29.21 -17.71
C ASN A 225 -15.45 -30.31 -17.30
N TYR A 226 -15.39 -30.69 -16.02
CA TYR A 226 -14.47 -31.72 -15.57
C TYR A 226 -14.75 -33.07 -16.24
N ASN A 227 -13.73 -33.63 -16.90
CA ASN A 227 -13.86 -34.79 -17.78
C ASN A 227 -13.00 -35.99 -17.36
N GLY A 228 -12.42 -35.98 -16.16
CA GLY A 228 -11.57 -37.07 -15.67
C GLY A 228 -10.08 -36.92 -15.98
N THR A 229 -9.61 -35.77 -16.51
CA THR A 229 -8.18 -35.54 -16.73
C THR A 229 -7.43 -35.19 -15.44
N LYS A 230 -6.09 -35.29 -15.50
CA LYS A 230 -5.20 -34.85 -14.42
C LYS A 230 -5.03 -33.33 -14.34
N ASP A 231 -5.64 -32.56 -15.23
CA ASP A 231 -5.37 -31.12 -15.36
C ASP A 231 -5.70 -30.34 -14.09
N PHE A 232 -6.78 -30.72 -13.40
CA PHE A 232 -7.16 -30.09 -12.13
C PHE A 232 -6.13 -30.37 -11.02
N ASP A 233 -5.65 -31.61 -10.90
CA ASP A 233 -4.63 -31.98 -9.90
C ASP A 233 -3.24 -31.40 -10.23
N ASN A 234 -2.86 -31.39 -11.51
CA ASN A 234 -1.62 -30.75 -11.97
C ASN A 234 -1.57 -29.26 -11.59
N ASN A 235 -2.74 -28.61 -11.52
CA ASN A 235 -2.89 -27.21 -11.12
C ASN A 235 -3.46 -27.05 -9.70
N ILE A 236 -3.41 -28.07 -8.84
CA ILE A 236 -4.11 -28.05 -7.54
C ILE A 236 -3.66 -26.91 -6.63
N VAL A 237 -2.37 -26.53 -6.66
CA VAL A 237 -1.83 -25.42 -5.87
C VAL A 237 -2.48 -24.11 -6.31
N PHE A 238 -2.53 -23.85 -7.62
CA PHE A 238 -3.16 -22.68 -8.20
C PHE A 238 -4.67 -22.66 -7.97
N ASN A 239 -5.35 -23.79 -8.14
CA ASN A 239 -6.79 -23.90 -7.88
C ASN A 239 -7.13 -23.67 -6.40
N ARG A 240 -6.30 -24.17 -5.47
CA ARG A 240 -6.46 -23.92 -4.04
C ARG A 240 -6.28 -22.44 -3.72
N LEU A 241 -5.26 -21.80 -4.29
CA LEU A 241 -5.05 -20.37 -4.15
C LEU A 241 -6.29 -19.57 -4.60
N ARG A 242 -6.75 -19.82 -5.84
CA ARG A 242 -7.86 -19.07 -6.45
C ARG A 242 -9.20 -19.22 -5.77
N PHE A 243 -9.50 -20.40 -5.23
CA PHE A 243 -10.85 -20.72 -4.75
C PHE A 243 -10.95 -20.96 -3.26
N HIS A 244 -9.83 -21.00 -2.54
CA HIS A 244 -9.82 -21.15 -1.08
C HIS A 244 -8.85 -20.18 -0.40
N GLY A 245 -7.63 -20.05 -0.89
CA GLY A 245 -6.63 -19.10 -0.37
C GLY A 245 -7.10 -17.66 -0.43
N CYS A 246 -7.81 -17.31 -1.50
CA CYS A 246 -8.45 -16.02 -1.72
C CYS A 246 -9.46 -15.61 -0.61
N LEU A 247 -9.94 -16.56 0.20
CA LEU A 247 -10.84 -16.24 1.31
C LEU A 247 -10.13 -15.46 2.42
N GLU A 248 -8.82 -15.60 2.59
CA GLU A 248 -8.10 -14.90 3.66
C GLU A 248 -8.08 -13.38 3.43
N PRO A 249 -7.68 -12.84 2.25
CA PRO A 249 -7.82 -11.41 1.97
C PRO A 249 -9.27 -10.92 1.98
N ILE A 250 -10.23 -11.74 1.54
CA ILE A 250 -11.66 -11.42 1.61
C ILE A 250 -12.09 -11.18 3.05
N PHE A 251 -11.91 -12.16 3.92
CA PHE A 251 -12.37 -12.03 5.29
C PHE A 251 -11.57 -11.01 6.09
N HIS A 252 -10.30 -10.75 5.75
CA HIS A 252 -9.52 -9.68 6.37
C HIS A 252 -10.24 -8.33 6.29
N ILE A 253 -10.62 -7.89 5.08
CA ILE A 253 -11.36 -6.64 4.85
C ILE A 253 -12.73 -6.67 5.55
N LEU A 254 -13.43 -7.80 5.54
CA LEU A 254 -14.73 -7.91 6.21
C LEU A 254 -14.61 -7.84 7.74
N TYR A 255 -13.54 -8.38 8.33
CA TYR A 255 -13.25 -8.24 9.76
C TYR A 255 -12.97 -6.79 10.12
N GLU A 256 -12.12 -6.10 9.36
CA GLU A 256 -11.85 -4.67 9.56
C GLU A 256 -13.13 -3.85 9.50
N GLN A 257 -14.01 -4.12 8.53
CA GLN A 257 -15.29 -3.43 8.42
C GLN A 257 -16.19 -3.69 9.64
N CYS A 258 -16.30 -4.94 10.09
CA CYS A 258 -17.08 -5.26 11.29
C CYS A 258 -16.52 -4.56 12.53
N ILE A 259 -15.20 -4.54 12.72
CA ILE A 259 -14.54 -3.85 13.84
C ILE A 259 -14.83 -2.35 13.78
N ASN A 260 -14.63 -1.73 12.62
CA ASN A 260 -14.88 -0.30 12.40
C ASN A 260 -16.34 0.09 12.67
N LYS A 261 -17.28 -0.83 12.43
CA LYS A 261 -18.72 -0.64 12.68
C LYS A 261 -19.20 -1.18 14.04
N SER A 262 -18.30 -1.71 14.88
CA SER A 262 -18.65 -2.34 16.16
C SER A 262 -19.73 -3.44 16.02
N LEU A 263 -19.66 -4.22 14.93
CA LEU A 263 -20.58 -5.33 14.63
C LEU A 263 -20.10 -6.64 15.26
N ASP A 264 -21.02 -7.60 15.42
CA ASP A 264 -20.73 -8.92 15.98
C ASP A 264 -19.77 -9.74 15.09
N LEU A 265 -18.60 -10.06 15.65
CA LEU A 265 -17.56 -10.86 14.99
C LEU A 265 -17.87 -12.36 14.99
N ALA A 266 -18.74 -12.86 15.86
CA ALA A 266 -19.04 -14.29 15.96
C ALA A 266 -19.75 -14.79 14.69
N ARG A 267 -20.74 -14.02 14.20
CA ARG A 267 -21.43 -14.32 12.93
C ARG A 267 -20.47 -14.31 11.74
N LEU A 268 -19.50 -13.39 11.72
CA LEU A 268 -18.49 -13.32 10.67
C LEU A 268 -17.57 -14.55 10.69
N GLN A 269 -17.13 -14.97 11.88
CA GLN A 269 -16.32 -16.18 12.08
C GLN A 269 -17.04 -17.45 11.63
N GLU A 270 -18.33 -17.59 11.98
CA GLU A 270 -19.14 -18.72 11.53
C GLU A 270 -19.28 -18.74 10.01
N THR A 271 -19.55 -17.57 9.41
CA THR A 271 -19.67 -17.40 7.97
C THR A 271 -18.36 -17.78 7.25
N LYS A 272 -17.21 -17.31 7.74
CA LYS A 272 -15.87 -17.68 7.24
C LYS A 272 -15.70 -19.19 7.20
N LYS A 273 -15.89 -19.85 8.35
CA LYS A 273 -15.76 -21.31 8.46
C LYS A 273 -16.70 -22.05 7.50
N LYS A 274 -17.93 -21.57 7.32
CA LYS A 274 -18.90 -22.19 6.42
C LYS A 274 -18.43 -22.13 4.96
N VAL A 275 -18.00 -20.96 4.49
CA VAL A 275 -17.52 -20.78 3.10
C VAL A 275 -16.21 -21.56 2.88
N GLU A 276 -15.26 -21.51 3.82
CA GLU A 276 -14.01 -22.29 3.75
C GLU A 276 -14.28 -23.79 3.64
N ASN A 277 -15.19 -24.32 4.46
CA ASN A 277 -15.56 -25.73 4.43
C ASN A 277 -16.20 -26.13 3.09
N ILE A 278 -17.04 -25.27 2.51
CA ILE A 278 -17.62 -25.49 1.18
C ILE A 278 -16.51 -25.59 0.13
N ARG A 279 -15.63 -24.57 0.05
CA ARG A 279 -14.55 -24.51 -0.95
C ARG A 279 -13.59 -25.69 -0.80
N SER A 280 -13.17 -26.00 0.42
CA SER A 280 -12.33 -27.15 0.73
C SER A 280 -12.95 -28.48 0.28
N LYS A 281 -14.24 -28.71 0.57
CA LYS A 281 -14.93 -29.95 0.16
C LYS A 281 -14.96 -30.09 -1.36
N VAL A 282 -15.29 -29.03 -2.08
CA VAL A 282 -15.40 -29.03 -3.54
C VAL A 282 -14.05 -29.27 -4.21
N ILE A 283 -13.02 -28.50 -3.82
CA ILE A 283 -11.67 -28.63 -4.37
C ILE A 283 -11.08 -30.02 -4.08
N ASN A 284 -11.28 -30.55 -2.87
CA ASN A 284 -10.80 -31.89 -2.52
C ASN A 284 -11.52 -33.00 -3.29
N ALA A 285 -12.82 -32.84 -3.57
CA ALA A 285 -13.58 -33.79 -4.39
C ALA A 285 -13.04 -33.83 -5.82
N LEU A 286 -12.86 -32.67 -6.46
CA LEU A 286 -12.28 -32.55 -7.81
C LEU A 286 -10.84 -33.06 -7.85
N GLY A 287 -9.99 -32.66 -6.89
CA GLY A 287 -8.61 -33.10 -6.82
C GLY A 287 -8.47 -34.61 -6.63
N LYS A 288 -9.34 -35.23 -5.82
CA LYS A 288 -9.35 -36.69 -5.63
C LYS A 288 -9.77 -37.42 -6.91
N ALA A 289 -10.82 -36.95 -7.59
CA ALA A 289 -11.24 -37.51 -8.87
C ALA A 289 -10.14 -37.37 -9.93
N SER A 290 -9.50 -36.21 -10.00
CA SER A 290 -8.46 -35.88 -10.99
C SER A 290 -7.19 -36.73 -10.78
N ARG A 291 -6.77 -36.95 -9.52
CA ARG A 291 -5.67 -37.88 -9.21
C ARG A 291 -5.91 -39.31 -9.66
N ARG A 292 -7.17 -39.74 -9.63
CA ARG A 292 -7.60 -41.10 -10.01
C ARG A 292 -7.98 -41.20 -11.48
N CYS A 293 -7.96 -40.10 -12.22
CA CYS A 293 -8.49 -39.99 -13.58
C CYS A 293 -9.95 -40.49 -13.68
N GLU A 294 -10.75 -40.25 -12.65
CA GLU A 294 -12.15 -40.66 -12.59
C GLU A 294 -13.06 -39.54 -13.08
N THR A 295 -14.10 -39.88 -13.84
CA THR A 295 -15.20 -38.96 -14.14
C THR A 295 -16.11 -38.81 -12.93
N ILE A 296 -16.80 -37.66 -12.84
CA ILE A 296 -17.79 -37.40 -11.80
C ILE A 296 -19.18 -37.50 -12.45
N SER A 297 -20.11 -38.19 -11.79
CA SER A 297 -21.49 -38.30 -12.27
C SER A 297 -22.15 -36.93 -12.39
N LYS A 298 -23.13 -36.78 -13.28
CA LYS A 298 -23.85 -35.52 -13.46
C LYS A 298 -24.49 -35.04 -12.16
N GLU A 299 -25.18 -35.93 -11.45
CA GLU A 299 -25.78 -35.65 -10.14
C GLU A 299 -24.74 -35.10 -9.14
N ARG A 300 -23.55 -35.71 -9.09
CA ARG A 300 -22.50 -35.26 -8.19
C ARG A 300 -21.89 -33.92 -8.62
N LYS A 301 -21.82 -33.62 -9.93
CA LYS A 301 -21.42 -32.30 -10.43
C LYS A 301 -22.45 -31.25 -10.01
N ASP A 302 -23.74 -31.52 -10.20
CA ASP A 302 -24.84 -30.62 -9.84
C ASP A 302 -24.81 -30.30 -8.33
N ASP A 303 -24.59 -31.31 -7.48
CA ASP A 303 -24.38 -31.12 -6.03
C ASP A 303 -23.21 -30.18 -5.72
N LEU A 304 -22.05 -30.41 -6.35
CA LEU A 304 -20.86 -29.60 -6.12
C LEU A 304 -21.06 -28.15 -6.60
N CYS A 305 -21.69 -27.96 -7.75
CA CYS A 305 -22.06 -26.65 -8.28
C CYS A 305 -23.00 -25.91 -7.31
N LYS A 306 -24.02 -26.61 -6.79
CA LYS A 306 -24.96 -26.04 -5.81
C LYS A 306 -24.24 -25.61 -4.53
N MET A 307 -23.32 -26.44 -4.01
CA MET A 307 -22.53 -26.07 -2.83
C MET A 307 -21.72 -24.79 -3.07
N VAL A 308 -21.09 -24.64 -4.24
CA VAL A 308 -20.34 -23.41 -4.59
C VAL A 308 -21.25 -22.20 -4.63
N ALA A 309 -22.39 -22.31 -5.32
CA ALA A 309 -23.37 -21.22 -5.43
C ALA A 309 -23.92 -20.80 -4.07
N GLU A 310 -24.24 -21.75 -3.18
CA GLU A 310 -24.65 -21.46 -1.80
C GLU A 310 -23.56 -20.71 -1.02
N GLY A 311 -22.29 -21.08 -1.20
CA GLY A 311 -21.15 -20.38 -0.59
C GLY A 311 -21.01 -18.94 -1.08
N ASP A 312 -21.16 -18.72 -2.39
CA ASP A 312 -21.11 -17.38 -3.00
C ASP A 312 -22.28 -16.51 -2.56
N GLU A 313 -23.48 -17.06 -2.49
CA GLU A 313 -24.67 -16.33 -2.02
C GLU A 313 -24.51 -15.88 -0.57
N ILE A 314 -23.96 -16.73 0.30
CA ILE A 314 -23.66 -16.39 1.70
C ILE A 314 -22.67 -15.22 1.76
N LEU A 315 -21.58 -15.28 1.00
CA LEU A 315 -20.56 -14.23 0.97
C LEU A 315 -21.12 -12.92 0.41
N LEU A 316 -21.86 -12.99 -0.69
CA LEU A 316 -22.50 -11.85 -1.34
C LEU A 316 -23.47 -11.14 -0.38
N ASN A 317 -24.32 -11.90 0.31
CA ASN A 317 -25.27 -11.35 1.27
C ASN A 317 -24.56 -10.70 2.46
N LEU A 318 -23.50 -11.33 2.98
CA LEU A 318 -22.67 -10.73 4.02
C LEU A 318 -22.08 -9.39 3.57
N MET A 319 -21.45 -9.34 2.40
CA MET A 319 -20.87 -8.10 1.85
C MET A 319 -21.94 -7.02 1.70
N LYS A 320 -23.11 -7.34 1.15
CA LYS A 320 -24.23 -6.39 1.03
C LYS A 320 -24.69 -5.85 2.37
N THR A 321 -24.71 -6.66 3.43
CA THR A 321 -25.09 -6.19 4.78
C THR A 321 -24.03 -5.30 5.44
N LEU A 322 -22.78 -5.40 5.01
CA LEU A 322 -21.66 -4.61 5.54
C LEU A 322 -21.44 -3.28 4.80
N VAL A 323 -21.95 -3.18 3.57
CA VAL A 323 -22.02 -1.91 2.83
C VAL A 323 -23.13 -1.07 3.43
N VAL A 324 -22.77 0.07 4.01
CA VAL A 324 -23.72 1.09 4.42
C VAL A 324 -23.55 2.27 3.48
N CYS A 325 -24.64 2.69 2.81
CA CYS A 325 -24.70 3.99 2.16
C CYS A 325 -24.66 5.06 3.26
N GLU A 326 -23.47 5.50 3.65
CA GLU A 326 -23.36 6.69 4.50
C GLU A 326 -23.70 7.92 3.65
N PRO A 327 -24.52 8.87 4.16
CA PRO A 327 -24.73 10.13 3.48
C PRO A 327 -23.36 10.82 3.27
N GLU A 328 -23.17 11.44 2.11
CA GLU A 328 -21.94 12.19 1.84
C GLU A 328 -21.77 13.27 2.90
N LYS A 329 -20.75 13.12 3.74
CA LYS A 329 -20.39 14.10 4.75
C LYS A 329 -19.64 15.23 4.07
N LYS A 330 -20.19 16.45 4.13
CA LYS A 330 -19.46 17.63 3.64
C LYS A 330 -18.57 18.15 4.76
N LEU A 331 -17.26 18.14 4.51
CA LEU A 331 -16.28 18.72 5.41
C LEU A 331 -16.02 20.18 5.01
N SER A 332 -16.13 21.10 5.98
CA SER A 332 -15.70 22.49 5.83
C SER A 332 -14.34 22.64 6.49
N ASN A 333 -13.29 22.87 5.68
CA ASN A 333 -11.92 23.02 6.16
C ASN A 333 -11.56 24.49 6.36
N TYR A 334 -10.94 24.80 7.49
CA TYR A 334 -10.41 26.11 7.85
C TYR A 334 -8.91 26.01 8.08
N TYR A 335 -8.11 26.59 7.19
CA TYR A 335 -6.65 26.61 7.29
C TYR A 335 -6.22 27.69 8.28
N ILE A 336 -5.50 27.28 9.32
CA ILE A 336 -5.04 28.21 10.35
C ILE A 336 -3.70 28.78 9.94
N ASP A 337 -3.61 30.10 9.82
CA ASP A 337 -2.34 30.78 9.60
C ASP A 337 -1.49 30.70 10.88
N ILE A 338 -0.35 30.03 10.76
CA ILE A 338 0.61 29.83 11.85
C ILE A 338 1.97 30.46 11.54
N THR A 339 2.08 31.22 10.45
CA THR A 339 3.35 31.77 9.94
C THR A 339 4.01 32.73 10.94
N GLU A 340 3.23 33.48 11.71
CA GLU A 340 3.74 34.36 12.78
C GLU A 340 4.46 33.61 13.91
N HIS A 341 4.25 32.30 14.00
CA HIS A 341 4.86 31.44 15.02
C HIS A 341 6.02 30.59 14.50
N TYR A 342 6.33 30.64 13.20
CA TYR A 342 7.48 29.93 12.64
C TYR A 342 8.78 30.42 13.27
N ASN A 343 9.58 29.47 13.74
CA ASN A 343 10.81 29.74 14.47
C ASN A 343 11.96 28.79 14.09
N ASN A 344 11.74 27.93 13.10
CA ASN A 344 12.70 26.97 12.60
C ASN A 344 12.59 26.89 11.06
N GLN A 345 13.70 26.59 10.39
CA GLN A 345 13.74 26.31 8.94
C GLN A 345 14.05 24.82 8.77
N ALA A 346 13.07 24.02 8.37
CA ALA A 346 13.24 22.59 8.16
C ALA A 346 13.58 22.24 6.70
N PHE A 347 13.16 23.04 5.72
CA PHE A 347 13.41 22.79 4.29
C PHE A 347 14.52 23.66 3.70
N GLU A 348 15.19 23.08 2.71
CA GLU A 348 16.08 23.75 1.77
C GLU A 348 15.68 23.40 0.34
N ASP A 349 15.78 24.36 -0.59
CA ASP A 349 15.33 24.16 -1.98
C ASP A 349 16.18 23.12 -2.73
N ILE A 350 17.50 23.18 -2.53
CA ILE A 350 18.48 22.35 -3.21
C ILE A 350 19.63 22.00 -2.28
N LEU A 351 20.30 20.89 -2.56
CA LEU A 351 21.50 20.49 -1.82
C LEU A 351 22.62 21.54 -1.97
N ARG A 352 23.01 22.16 -0.87
CA ARG A 352 24.11 23.13 -0.82
C ARG A 352 24.84 23.10 0.52
N ASP A 353 26.14 23.37 0.49
CA ASP A 353 27.03 23.29 1.67
C ASP A 353 26.81 24.44 2.67
N ASP A 354 26.23 25.55 2.21
CA ASP A 354 25.96 26.77 2.97
C ASP A 354 24.49 26.90 3.43
N SER A 355 23.69 25.82 3.29
CA SER A 355 22.31 25.79 3.78
C SER A 355 22.25 26.18 5.25
N ARG A 356 21.16 26.84 5.67
CA ARG A 356 20.86 27.14 7.08
C ARG A 356 19.73 26.28 7.64
N ALA A 357 19.07 25.49 6.79
CA ALA A 357 18.03 24.58 7.23
C ALA A 357 18.60 23.57 8.22
N ASP A 358 17.81 23.31 9.26
CA ASP A 358 18.14 22.42 10.35
C ASP A 358 16.86 22.10 11.14
N ILE A 359 16.39 20.86 11.07
CA ILE A 359 15.27 20.39 11.88
C ILE A 359 15.73 19.80 13.21
N THR A 360 16.94 19.25 13.29
CA THR A 360 17.44 18.54 14.49
C THR A 360 18.35 19.39 15.38
N GLY A 361 18.86 20.51 14.85
CA GLY A 361 19.95 21.28 15.45
C GLY A 361 21.35 20.70 15.18
N GLU A 362 21.45 19.61 14.41
CA GLU A 362 22.71 18.95 14.02
C GLU A 362 23.03 19.15 12.53
N GLY A 363 22.27 19.99 11.83
CA GLY A 363 22.42 20.27 10.40
C GLY A 363 21.60 19.35 9.49
N THR A 364 20.75 18.48 10.04
CA THR A 364 19.84 17.63 9.26
C THR A 364 18.62 18.44 8.84
N HIS A 365 18.23 18.34 7.57
CA HIS A 365 17.10 19.10 7.00
C HIS A 365 16.45 18.35 5.84
N TYR A 366 15.27 18.80 5.46
CA TYR A 366 14.55 18.33 4.28
C TYR A 366 15.05 19.01 3.01
N ILE A 367 15.01 18.29 1.89
CA ILE A 367 15.19 18.87 0.56
C ILE A 367 13.82 18.99 -0.10
N PHE A 368 13.49 20.20 -0.54
CA PHE A 368 12.20 20.54 -1.14
C PHE A 368 11.97 19.76 -2.43
N GLN A 369 11.00 18.84 -2.43
CA GLN A 369 10.67 18.01 -3.58
C GLN A 369 9.17 17.68 -3.59
N ASN A 370 8.48 18.03 -4.68
CA ASN A 370 7.07 17.66 -4.90
C ASN A 370 6.12 18.05 -3.74
N LEU A 371 6.37 19.19 -3.09
CA LEU A 371 5.43 19.78 -2.12
C LEU A 371 4.47 20.74 -2.82
N VAL A 372 3.23 20.74 -2.36
CA VAL A 372 2.24 21.77 -2.67
C VAL A 372 2.28 22.79 -1.53
N VAL A 373 2.57 24.05 -1.84
CA VAL A 373 2.78 25.12 -0.85
C VAL A 373 2.07 26.40 -1.24
N ASN A 374 1.67 27.19 -0.25
CA ASN A 374 0.95 28.47 -0.41
C ASN A 374 -0.40 28.34 -1.15
N GLU A 375 -0.90 27.11 -1.25
CA GLU A 375 -2.19 26.78 -1.84
C GLU A 375 -2.77 25.55 -1.14
N GLU A 376 -3.97 25.15 -1.56
CA GLU A 376 -4.66 24.01 -0.98
C GLU A 376 -3.97 22.70 -1.37
N TRP A 377 -3.32 22.07 -0.40
CA TRP A 377 -2.74 20.75 -0.55
C TRP A 377 -3.73 19.70 -0.04
N LYS A 378 -4.38 18.99 -0.97
CA LYS A 378 -5.27 17.84 -0.70
C LYS A 378 -4.52 16.53 -0.89
N LYS A 379 -4.68 15.60 0.05
CA LYS A 379 -4.25 14.21 -0.10
C LYS A 379 -5.08 13.30 0.81
N GLY A 380 -5.81 12.36 0.21
CA GLY A 380 -6.80 11.51 0.86
C GLY A 380 -7.85 12.32 1.62
N ASP A 381 -8.08 11.99 2.89
CA ASP A 381 -9.03 12.69 3.76
C ASP A 381 -8.50 14.03 4.30
N PHE A 382 -7.23 14.34 4.08
CA PHE A 382 -6.55 15.48 4.68
C PHE A 382 -6.41 16.62 3.69
N CYS A 383 -6.44 17.83 4.25
CA CYS A 383 -6.22 19.04 3.49
C CYS A 383 -5.52 20.07 4.36
N PHE A 384 -4.45 20.67 3.83
CA PHE A 384 -3.64 21.66 4.51
C PHE A 384 -3.29 22.81 3.56
N ASN A 385 -3.00 23.97 4.12
CA ASN A 385 -2.29 25.03 3.41
C ASN A 385 -0.96 25.24 4.13
N TYR A 386 0.12 24.74 3.52
CA TYR A 386 1.46 24.85 4.06
C TYR A 386 2.14 26.10 3.47
N SER A 387 2.37 27.10 4.31
CA SER A 387 3.05 28.33 3.89
C SER A 387 4.56 28.11 3.87
N TYR A 388 5.19 28.39 2.73
CA TYR A 388 6.63 28.21 2.52
C TYR A 388 7.21 29.35 1.69
N LEU A 389 8.35 29.88 2.17
CA LEU A 389 9.21 30.80 1.44
C LEU A 389 10.67 30.34 1.59
N PRO A 390 11.43 30.27 0.48
CA PRO A 390 12.83 29.87 0.53
C PRO A 390 13.67 30.65 1.55
N ALA A 391 14.53 29.93 2.27
CA ALA A 391 15.46 30.48 3.26
C ALA A 391 14.81 31.30 4.40
N GLN A 392 13.53 31.05 4.68
CA GLN A 392 12.81 31.58 5.85
C GLN A 392 12.45 30.44 6.79
N PRO A 393 12.14 30.74 8.07
CA PRO A 393 11.46 29.79 8.93
C PRO A 393 10.18 29.27 8.26
N ASP A 394 9.97 27.97 8.31
CA ASP A 394 8.88 27.27 7.63
C ASP A 394 8.11 26.33 8.57
N ASN A 395 8.52 26.25 9.84
CA ASN A 395 7.84 25.42 10.81
C ASN A 395 7.96 25.95 12.23
N ILE A 396 7.09 25.43 13.10
CA ILE A 396 7.12 25.67 14.54
C ILE A 396 7.88 24.54 15.22
N SER A 397 9.07 24.79 15.74
CA SER A 397 9.65 24.00 16.84
C SER A 397 8.93 24.38 18.14
N CYS A 398 8.19 23.43 18.71
CA CYS A 398 7.23 23.69 19.78
C CYS A 398 7.91 24.10 21.10
N ASN A 399 7.51 25.24 21.63
CA ASN A 399 8.01 25.86 22.85
C ASN A 399 6.89 26.56 23.63
N ALA A 400 5.70 25.92 23.70
CA ALA A 400 4.50 26.42 24.34
C ALA A 400 3.87 27.68 23.71
N GLN A 401 3.97 27.81 22.38
CA GLN A 401 3.28 28.86 21.62
C GLN A 401 1.76 28.76 21.81
N VAL A 402 1.08 29.91 21.71
CA VAL A 402 -0.38 30.00 21.73
C VAL A 402 -0.82 30.58 20.39
N ILE A 403 -1.56 29.77 19.63
CA ILE A 403 -2.09 30.14 18.31
C ILE A 403 -3.48 30.75 18.52
N CYS A 404 -3.67 32.00 18.09
CA CYS A 404 -4.98 32.66 18.11
C CYS A 404 -5.80 32.27 16.87
N ILE A 405 -7.05 31.90 17.07
CA ILE A 405 -7.95 31.39 16.02
C ILE A 405 -9.09 32.39 15.82
N PRO A 406 -9.47 32.73 14.57
CA PRO A 406 -10.58 33.64 14.30
C PRO A 406 -11.95 32.94 14.47
N GLU A 407 -12.26 32.52 15.71
CA GLU A 407 -13.55 31.98 16.14
C GLU A 407 -14.17 30.96 15.16
N ILE A 408 -13.59 29.76 15.08
CA ILE A 408 -14.01 28.73 14.11
C ILE A 408 -14.79 27.62 14.81
N ASN A 409 -16.03 27.37 14.37
CA ASN A 409 -16.74 26.16 14.76
C ASN A 409 -16.07 24.95 14.12
N ALA A 410 -15.67 23.99 14.94
CA ALA A 410 -15.02 22.77 14.47
C ALA A 410 -15.26 21.60 15.42
N GLN A 411 -15.12 20.41 14.86
CA GLN A 411 -15.17 19.14 15.59
C GLN A 411 -13.93 18.28 15.36
N TYR A 412 -13.03 18.72 14.48
CA TYR A 412 -11.73 18.10 14.30
C TYR A 412 -10.59 19.12 14.20
N LEU A 413 -9.43 18.71 14.69
CA LEU A 413 -8.13 19.35 14.44
C LEU A 413 -7.27 18.38 13.64
N SER A 414 -6.85 18.77 12.45
CA SER A 414 -5.85 18.05 11.66
C SER A 414 -4.50 18.75 11.82
N ILE A 415 -3.45 17.96 12.08
CA ILE A 415 -2.08 18.45 12.26
C ILE A 415 -1.20 17.84 11.18
N LEU A 416 -0.43 18.68 10.49
CA LEU A 416 0.71 18.26 9.69
C LEU A 416 1.98 18.52 10.50
N GLY A 417 2.67 17.46 10.90
CA GLY A 417 3.81 17.56 11.79
C GLY A 417 4.69 16.32 11.81
N CYS A 418 5.75 16.40 12.59
CA CYS A 418 6.66 15.29 12.87
C CYS A 418 7.44 15.60 14.15
N SER A 419 8.25 14.63 14.58
CA SER A 419 9.25 14.85 15.61
C SER A 419 10.63 14.39 15.20
N GLU A 420 11.61 14.69 16.04
CA GLU A 420 13.00 14.28 15.87
C GLU A 420 13.61 13.79 17.20
N PHE A 421 14.70 13.02 17.15
CA PHE A 421 15.26 12.28 18.29
C PHE A 421 14.24 11.42 19.07
N GLY A 422 13.29 10.81 18.37
CA GLY A 422 12.25 9.96 18.93
C GLY A 422 10.85 10.33 18.47
N SER A 423 9.91 9.45 18.82
CA SER A 423 8.48 9.68 18.61
C SER A 423 7.81 10.05 19.93
N TYR A 424 6.90 11.02 19.92
CA TYR A 424 6.34 11.60 21.13
C TYR A 424 4.82 11.61 21.11
N ASN A 425 4.26 11.56 22.32
CA ASN A 425 2.86 11.78 22.59
C ASN A 425 2.77 12.97 23.55
N GLU A 426 2.11 14.04 23.14
CA GLU A 426 2.09 15.31 23.89
C GLU A 426 0.67 15.86 24.01
N LYS A 427 0.48 16.77 24.97
CA LYS A 427 -0.81 17.41 25.22
C LYS A 427 -0.90 18.76 24.53
N ILE A 428 -2.01 18.98 23.84
CA ILE A 428 -2.42 20.28 23.31
C ILE A 428 -3.69 20.73 24.05
N VAL A 429 -3.80 22.02 24.35
CA VAL A 429 -5.00 22.60 24.96
C VAL A 429 -5.76 23.40 23.93
N ILE A 430 -7.06 23.15 23.80
CA ILE A 430 -7.99 23.88 22.95
C ILE A 430 -8.85 24.75 23.86
N GLU A 431 -8.88 26.05 23.59
CA GLU A 431 -9.74 27.03 24.27
C GLU A 431 -10.90 27.39 23.35
N TYR A 432 -12.11 27.40 23.91
CA TYR A 432 -13.35 27.72 23.20
C TYR A 432 -13.87 29.10 23.59
N SER A 433 -14.73 29.69 22.76
CA SER A 433 -15.29 31.03 23.01
C SER A 433 -16.17 31.12 24.27
N ASP A 434 -16.66 29.99 24.79
CA ASP A 434 -17.36 29.91 26.08
C ASP A 434 -16.42 29.95 27.30
N GLY A 435 -15.10 30.06 27.06
CA GLY A 435 -14.05 30.07 28.08
C GLY A 435 -13.64 28.67 28.55
N SER A 436 -14.28 27.61 28.07
CA SER A 436 -13.91 26.24 28.40
C SER A 436 -12.59 25.85 27.73
N LYS A 437 -11.87 24.92 28.38
CA LYS A 437 -10.63 24.35 27.88
C LYS A 437 -10.73 22.84 27.81
N ARG A 438 -10.22 22.25 26.74
CA ARG A 438 -10.09 20.80 26.58
C ARG A 438 -8.67 20.43 26.24
N VAL A 439 -8.23 19.32 26.81
CA VAL A 439 -6.91 18.77 26.55
C VAL A 439 -7.09 17.58 25.63
N ILE A 440 -6.40 17.60 24.50
CA ILE A 440 -6.26 16.44 23.65
C ILE A 440 -4.82 15.96 23.68
N THR A 441 -4.67 14.65 23.48
CA THR A 441 -3.39 13.99 23.36
C THR A 441 -3.10 13.80 21.87
N VAL A 442 -1.96 14.30 21.42
CA VAL A 442 -1.53 14.28 20.02
C VAL A 442 -0.23 13.50 19.87
N ASP A 443 -0.14 12.79 18.76
CA ASP A 443 0.95 11.90 18.42
C ASP A 443 1.83 12.50 17.34
N PHE A 444 3.14 12.31 17.47
CA PHE A 444 4.14 12.70 16.48
C PHE A 444 5.16 11.57 16.31
N SER A 445 5.16 10.96 15.12
CA SER A 445 6.22 10.01 14.74
C SER A 445 7.51 10.75 14.37
N ASP A 446 8.64 10.08 14.59
CA ASP A 446 9.95 10.57 14.17
C ASP A 446 10.03 10.65 12.63
N PHE A 447 10.53 11.75 12.10
CA PHE A 447 10.54 12.06 10.68
C PHE A 447 11.29 11.05 9.81
N PHE A 448 12.28 10.32 10.34
CA PHE A 448 13.08 9.39 9.54
C PHE A 448 12.45 7.99 9.38
N GLN A 449 11.43 7.66 10.18
CA GLN A 449 10.81 6.32 10.21
C GLN A 449 9.36 6.32 9.69
N PRO A 450 8.78 5.15 9.36
CA PRO A 450 7.34 5.05 9.08
C PRO A 450 6.47 5.49 10.27
N PRO A 451 5.22 5.91 10.05
CA PRO A 451 4.33 6.35 11.14
C PRO A 451 4.04 5.19 12.10
N ILE A 452 4.11 5.46 13.41
CA ILE A 452 3.89 4.45 14.46
C ILE A 452 2.61 4.67 15.28
N TYR A 453 1.99 5.85 15.16
CA TYR A 453 0.79 6.21 15.92
C TYR A 453 -0.48 6.27 15.05
N GLY A 454 -0.49 5.58 13.91
CA GLY A 454 -1.61 5.60 12.97
C GLY A 454 -1.78 6.92 12.22
N GLU A 455 -0.75 7.77 12.23
CA GLU A 455 -0.67 8.92 11.32
C GLU A 455 -0.50 8.44 9.88
N LYS A 456 -0.94 9.23 8.89
CA LYS A 456 -0.66 8.96 7.48
C LYS A 456 0.59 9.74 7.06
N ALA A 457 1.52 9.10 6.34
CA ALA A 457 2.64 9.83 5.71
C ALA A 457 2.08 10.77 4.62
N TYR A 458 2.02 12.06 4.95
CA TYR A 458 1.45 13.08 4.08
C TYR A 458 2.43 13.48 2.99
N TRP A 459 3.70 13.60 3.35
CA TRP A 459 4.80 13.81 2.44
C TRP A 459 5.99 12.94 2.79
N THR A 460 6.71 12.50 1.77
CA THR A 460 7.94 11.72 1.88
C THR A 460 8.93 12.25 0.86
N GLY A 461 10.14 12.58 1.29
CA GLY A 461 11.18 13.10 0.40
C GLY A 461 12.58 12.94 0.95
N ALA A 462 13.55 13.54 0.26
CA ALA A 462 14.94 13.43 0.62
C ALA A 462 15.27 14.27 1.87
N ALA A 463 16.18 13.76 2.69
CA ALA A 463 16.82 14.50 3.76
C ALA A 463 18.32 14.64 3.47
N ALA A 464 18.94 15.68 4.01
CA ALA A 464 20.37 15.88 3.95
C ALA A 464 20.92 16.30 5.32
N GLU A 465 22.20 16.03 5.54
CA GLU A 465 22.96 16.41 6.73
C GLU A 465 24.10 17.34 6.32
N ARG A 466 24.17 18.51 6.94
CA ARG A 466 25.33 19.40 6.85
C ARG A 466 26.29 19.10 7.99
N ARG A 467 27.47 18.57 7.67
CA ARG A 467 28.52 18.25 8.65
C ARG A 467 29.89 18.68 8.15
N ASN A 468 30.63 19.41 8.99
CA ASN A 468 31.97 19.93 8.68
C ASN A 468 32.04 20.73 7.37
N GLY A 469 31.03 21.59 7.13
CA GLY A 469 30.97 22.44 5.93
C GLY A 469 30.69 21.70 4.62
N ARG A 470 30.18 20.46 4.70
CA ARG A 470 29.71 19.71 3.54
C ARG A 470 28.32 19.14 3.81
N THR A 471 27.45 19.21 2.82
CA THR A 471 26.10 18.67 2.88
C THR A 471 26.00 17.38 2.07
N ARG A 472 25.40 16.34 2.65
CA ARG A 472 25.20 15.05 1.99
C ARG A 472 23.78 14.56 2.22
N TYR A 473 23.21 13.89 1.22
CA TYR A 473 21.94 13.20 1.39
C TYR A 473 22.07 12.09 2.44
N HIS A 474 21.02 11.93 3.24
CA HIS A 474 20.81 10.73 4.03
C HIS A 474 20.38 9.56 3.14
N SER A 475 20.57 8.34 3.64
CA SER A 475 20.09 7.11 2.99
C SER A 475 18.63 6.79 3.30
N PHE A 476 17.98 7.54 4.19
CA PHE A 476 16.56 7.38 4.54
C PHE A 476 15.73 8.51 3.90
N ASN A 477 14.42 8.27 3.77
CA ASN A 477 13.47 9.32 3.44
C ASN A 477 12.96 10.02 4.70
N ALA A 478 12.91 11.33 4.62
CA ALA A 478 12.22 12.17 5.58
C ALA A 478 10.70 12.17 5.32
N ARG A 479 9.91 12.37 6.38
CA ARG A 479 8.45 12.36 6.30
C ARG A 479 7.82 13.52 7.07
N LEU A 480 6.68 13.98 6.57
CA LEU A 480 5.68 14.75 7.31
C LEU A 480 4.45 13.87 7.50
N PHE A 481 3.89 13.89 8.70
CA PHE A 481 2.75 13.07 9.06
C PHE A 481 1.49 13.91 9.24
N ALA A 482 0.36 13.38 8.77
CA ALA A 482 -0.95 13.95 8.97
C ALA A 482 -1.78 13.05 9.88
N LYS A 483 -2.41 13.66 10.89
CA LYS A 483 -3.41 12.99 11.73
C LYS A 483 -4.52 13.94 12.13
N ARG A 484 -5.73 13.40 12.17
CA ARG A 484 -6.96 14.10 12.54
C ARG A 484 -7.36 13.66 13.94
N TYR A 485 -7.59 14.63 14.80
CA TYR A 485 -8.02 14.45 16.18
C TYR A 485 -9.45 14.95 16.31
N ARG A 486 -10.31 14.15 16.92
CA ARG A 486 -11.64 14.60 17.32
C ARG A 486 -11.50 15.55 18.52
N ILE A 487 -12.15 16.69 18.42
CA ILE A 487 -12.22 17.69 19.49
C ILE A 487 -13.68 17.84 19.91
N GLU A 488 -13.93 18.49 21.05
CA GLU A 488 -15.31 18.78 21.43
C GLU A 488 -15.90 19.78 20.42
N PRO A 489 -17.11 19.54 19.89
CA PRO A 489 -17.73 20.46 18.95
C PRO A 489 -17.94 21.84 19.59
N GLY A 490 -17.46 22.89 18.94
CA GLY A 490 -17.65 24.26 19.40
C GLY A 490 -16.77 25.25 18.67
N CYS A 491 -16.91 26.53 19.04
CA CYS A 491 -16.16 27.64 18.48
C CYS A 491 -14.77 27.72 19.15
N VAL A 492 -13.73 27.32 18.43
CA VAL A 492 -12.34 27.33 18.87
C VAL A 492 -11.75 28.73 18.72
N VAL A 493 -11.09 29.22 19.77
CA VAL A 493 -10.45 30.55 19.80
C VAL A 493 -8.94 30.52 20.03
N LYS A 494 -8.41 29.48 20.69
CA LYS A 494 -6.95 29.31 20.84
C LYS A 494 -6.54 27.84 20.85
N ILE A 495 -5.31 27.61 20.39
CA ILE A 495 -4.63 26.32 20.49
C ILE A 495 -3.30 26.54 21.21
N HIS A 496 -3.09 25.86 22.33
CA HIS A 496 -1.82 25.89 23.08
C HIS A 496 -0.96 24.68 22.69
N LEU A 497 0.17 24.95 22.05
CA LEU A 497 1.13 23.94 21.61
C LEU A 497 1.96 23.39 22.77
N PRO A 498 2.55 22.19 22.64
CA PRO A 498 3.35 21.60 23.72
C PRO A 498 4.66 22.35 23.95
N LYS A 499 5.28 22.13 25.11
CA LYS A 499 6.64 22.61 25.41
C LYS A 499 7.67 21.53 25.10
N ARG A 500 7.82 21.21 23.81
CA ARG A 500 8.72 20.14 23.32
C ARG A 500 9.36 20.54 21.99
N ARG A 501 10.61 21.01 22.04
CA ARG A 501 11.30 21.53 20.84
C ARG A 501 11.53 20.50 19.75
N ASN A 502 11.56 19.22 20.13
CA ASN A 502 11.67 18.10 19.19
C ASN A 502 10.39 17.87 18.36
N ILE A 503 9.31 18.61 18.61
CA ILE A 503 8.05 18.51 17.85
C ILE A 503 7.94 19.70 16.92
N HIS A 504 7.67 19.39 15.66
CA HIS A 504 7.60 20.33 14.57
C HIS A 504 6.20 20.33 13.95
N ILE A 505 5.58 21.51 13.84
CA ILE A 505 4.27 21.70 13.20
C ILE A 505 4.44 22.58 11.96
N PHE A 506 3.91 22.09 10.83
CA PHE A 506 4.00 22.72 9.51
C PHE A 506 2.66 23.31 9.06
N ALA A 507 1.53 22.71 9.45
CA ALA A 507 0.22 23.26 9.17
C ALA A 507 -0.83 22.73 10.16
N LEU A 508 -1.88 23.53 10.37
CA LEU A 508 -3.06 23.17 11.15
C LEU A 508 -4.32 23.43 10.33
N THR A 509 -5.27 22.49 10.37
CA THR A 509 -6.59 22.64 9.75
C THR A 509 -7.66 22.29 10.76
N LEU A 510 -8.59 23.21 10.99
CA LEU A 510 -9.82 22.91 11.72
C LEU A 510 -10.88 22.44 10.72
N THR A 511 -11.64 21.41 11.08
CA THR A 511 -12.70 20.88 10.20
C THR A 511 -14.01 20.78 10.95
N ASP A 512 -15.07 21.26 10.30
CA ASP A 512 -16.45 21.03 10.69
C ASP A 512 -17.12 20.00 9.76
N GLU A 513 -17.96 19.13 10.30
CA GLU A 513 -18.65 18.07 9.54
C GLU A 513 -20.13 18.39 9.48
N VAL A 514 -20.60 18.74 8.29
CA VAL A 514 -22.02 19.00 8.06
C VAL A 514 -22.63 17.78 7.39
N VAL A 515 -23.56 17.12 8.09
CA VAL A 515 -24.38 16.06 7.50
C VAL A 515 -25.41 16.73 6.59
N LEU A 516 -25.41 16.35 5.31
CA LEU A 516 -26.40 16.80 4.32
C LEU A 516 -27.71 16.03 4.44
#